data_AF-A0A354YAQ4-F1
#
_entry.id   AF-A0A354YAQ4-F1
#
_cell.length_a   1.000
_cell.length_b   1.000
_cell.length_c   1.000
_cell.angle_alpha   90.00
_cell.angle_beta   90.00
_cell.angle_gamma   90.00
#
_symmetry.space_group_name_H-M   'P 1'
#
loop_
_entity.id
_entity.type
_entity.pdbx_description
1 polymer ?
#
loop_
_entity_poly.entity_id
_entity_poly.type
_entity_poly.pdbx_seq_one_letter_code
_entity_poly.pdbx_strand_id
1 'polypeptide(L)'
;MTDPRIASLEQAVHGLRLKTDPADLEHYGRDWTRRWTPAPLAIALPATVEEVQAVVRWANRHAVAIVPSGGRTGLSGGAVAANGELVLSMERMNKVV
;
A
#
# COMPACT_ATOMS: atom_id res chain seq x y z
N MET A 1 15.56 -11.63 -0.27
CA MET A 1 14.56 -12.58 -0.81
C MET A 1 13.23 -11.86 -0.81
N THR A 2 12.52 -11.84 -1.94
CA THR A 2 11.23 -11.17 -2.06
C THR A 2 10.21 -11.87 -1.17
N ASP A 3 9.45 -11.11 -0.39
CA ASP A 3 8.42 -11.65 0.51
C ASP A 3 7.38 -12.45 -0.31
N PRO A 4 7.07 -13.71 0.04
CA PRO A 4 6.16 -14.56 -0.75
C PRO A 4 4.74 -13.99 -0.84
N ARG A 5 4.35 -13.10 0.09
CA ARG A 5 3.06 -12.41 0.05
C ARG A 5 2.95 -11.49 -1.17
N ILE A 6 4.06 -10.91 -1.64
CA ILE A 6 4.05 -10.03 -2.83
C ILE A 6 3.63 -10.82 -4.06
N ALA A 7 4.26 -11.96 -4.31
CA ALA A 7 3.91 -12.83 -5.44
C ALA A 7 2.47 -13.35 -5.35
N SER A 8 1.99 -13.68 -4.14
CA SER A 8 0.60 -14.07 -3.92
C SER A 8 -0.39 -12.95 -4.26
N LEU A 9 -0.06 -11.69 -3.92
CA LEU A 9 -0.91 -10.54 -4.23
C LEU A 9 -0.96 -10.28 -5.75
N GLU A 10 0.18 -10.35 -6.43
CA GLU A 10 0.26 -10.23 -7.90
C GLU A 10 -0.60 -11.27 -8.63
N GLN A 11 -0.61 -12.50 -8.12
CA GLN A 11 -1.44 -13.58 -8.65
C GLN A 11 -2.93 -13.38 -8.34
N ALA A 12 -3.27 -12.86 -7.15
CA ALA A 12 -4.65 -12.67 -6.74
C ALA A 12 -5.32 -11.46 -7.39
N VAL A 13 -4.55 -10.44 -7.78
CA VAL A 13 -5.03 -9.20 -8.40
C VAL A 13 -4.23 -8.92 -9.67
N HIS A 14 -4.59 -9.62 -10.74
CA HIS A 14 -3.93 -9.47 -12.03
C HIS A 14 -3.93 -8.02 -12.53
N GLY A 15 -2.76 -7.52 -12.93
CA GLY A 15 -2.60 -6.15 -13.44
C GLY A 15 -2.51 -5.08 -12.36
N LEU A 16 -2.62 -5.43 -11.07
CA LEU A 16 -2.36 -4.50 -9.97
C LEU A 16 -0.93 -3.97 -10.06
N ARG A 17 -0.80 -2.65 -10.14
CA ARG A 17 0.52 -2.02 -10.06
C ARG A 17 1.03 -2.10 -8.62
N LEU A 18 2.17 -2.75 -8.44
CA LEU A 18 2.87 -2.84 -7.16
C LEU A 18 4.24 -2.17 -7.26
N LYS A 19 4.68 -1.55 -6.16
CA LYS A 19 6.05 -1.05 -6.00
C LYS A 19 6.70 -1.73 -4.80
N THR A 20 7.93 -2.18 -5.01
CA THR A 20 8.77 -2.82 -3.98
C THR A 20 10.17 -2.21 -3.91
N ASP A 21 10.47 -1.22 -4.75
CA ASP A 21 11.76 -0.56 -4.77
C ASP A 21 12.00 0.18 -3.44
N PRO A 22 13.21 0.12 -2.85
CA PRO A 22 13.48 0.73 -1.55
C PRO A 22 13.11 2.22 -1.46
N ALA A 23 13.33 2.97 -2.55
CA ALA A 23 12.96 4.39 -2.61
C ALA A 23 11.44 4.62 -2.57
N ASP A 24 10.67 3.73 -3.17
CA ASP A 24 9.21 3.78 -3.10
C ASP A 24 8.72 3.40 -1.69
N LEU A 25 9.28 2.34 -1.09
CA LEU A 25 8.92 1.94 0.28
C LEU A 25 9.18 3.07 1.29
N GLU A 26 10.31 3.77 1.16
CA GLU A 26 10.63 4.95 1.96
C GLU A 26 9.68 6.13 1.69
N HIS A 27 9.38 6.41 0.42
CA HIS A 27 8.55 7.56 0.05
C HIS A 27 7.09 7.39 0.49
N TYR A 28 6.51 6.20 0.27
CA TYR A 28 5.10 5.93 0.51
C TYR A 28 4.80 5.47 1.93
N GLY A 29 5.77 4.87 2.64
CA GLY A 29 5.57 4.34 4.00
C GLY A 29 5.53 5.40 5.10
N ARG A 30 5.73 6.68 4.77
CA ARG A 30 5.75 7.80 5.73
C ARG A 30 4.75 8.89 5.38
N ASP A 31 4.25 9.57 6.40
CA ASP A 31 3.53 10.83 6.26
C ASP A 31 4.36 12.00 6.80
N TRP A 32 3.75 13.18 6.92
CA TRP A 32 4.45 14.39 7.37
C TRP A 32 4.85 14.37 8.85
N THR A 33 4.41 13.39 9.65
CA THR A 33 4.93 13.24 11.02
C THR A 33 6.41 12.90 11.05
N ARG A 34 6.90 12.13 10.08
CA ARG A 34 8.31 11.71 9.92
C ARG A 34 8.96 11.15 11.20
N ARG A 35 8.14 10.58 12.09
CA ARG A 35 8.59 10.10 13.42
C ARG A 35 9.03 8.64 13.42
N TRP A 36 8.56 7.83 12.47
CA TRP A 36 8.83 6.40 12.39
C TRP A 36 9.60 6.05 11.11
N THR A 37 10.49 5.06 11.22
CA THR A 37 11.14 4.45 10.06
C THR A 37 10.11 3.63 9.29
N PRO A 38 9.90 3.91 7.99
CA PRO A 38 8.96 3.13 7.20
C PRO A 38 9.48 1.72 6.96
N ALA A 39 8.59 0.73 7.02
CA ALA A 39 8.86 -0.66 6.68
C ALA A 39 7.64 -1.34 6.06
N PRO A 40 7.05 -0.79 4.97
CA PRO A 40 5.91 -1.41 4.31
C PRO A 40 6.30 -2.71 3.59
N LEU A 41 5.33 -3.62 3.46
CA LEU A 41 5.45 -4.85 2.66
C LEU A 41 5.64 -4.51 1.17
N ALA A 42 4.77 -3.65 0.64
CA ALA A 42 4.73 -3.18 -0.73
C ALA A 42 3.78 -1.97 -0.83
N ILE A 43 3.76 -1.32 -1.99
CA ILE A 43 2.79 -0.25 -2.31
C ILE A 43 1.85 -0.75 -3.40
N ALA A 44 0.56 -0.90 -3.09
CA ALA A 44 -0.49 -1.21 -4.06
C ALA A 44 -1.09 0.09 -4.63
N LEU A 45 -1.17 0.18 -5.96
CA LEU A 45 -1.71 1.34 -6.68
C LEU A 45 -2.91 0.92 -7.55
N PRO A 46 -4.09 0.70 -6.94
CA PRO A 46 -5.30 0.39 -7.69
C PRO A 46 -5.75 1.57 -8.55
N ALA A 47 -6.41 1.28 -9.67
CA ALA A 47 -7.05 2.23 -10.56
C ALA A 47 -8.58 2.08 -10.61
N THR A 48 -9.13 1.02 -10.00
CA THR A 48 -10.57 0.74 -9.97
C THR A 48 -11.04 0.32 -8.59
N VAL A 49 -12.36 0.38 -8.37
CA VAL A 49 -12.99 -0.10 -7.12
C VAL A 49 -12.80 -1.61 -6.98
N GLU A 50 -12.84 -2.35 -8.09
CA GLU A 50 -12.67 -3.80 -8.13
C GLU A 50 -11.27 -4.22 -7.66
N GLU A 51 -10.23 -3.48 -8.08
CA GLU A 51 -8.86 -3.70 -7.61
C GLU A 51 -8.73 -3.42 -6.10
N VAL A 52 -9.32 -2.32 -5.59
CA VAL A 52 -9.37 -2.03 -4.14
C VAL A 52 -10.03 -3.18 -3.39
N GLN A 53 -11.20 -3.63 -3.83
CA GLN A 53 -11.91 -4.73 -3.19
C GLN A 53 -11.10 -6.03 -3.20
N ALA A 54 -10.42 -6.33 -4.32
CA ALA A 54 -9.59 -7.53 -4.44
C ALA A 54 -8.38 -7.48 -3.48
N VAL A 55 -7.72 -6.33 -3.37
CA VAL A 55 -6.62 -6.10 -2.42
C VAL A 55 -7.11 -6.27 -0.98
N VAL A 56 -8.22 -5.65 -0.59
CA VAL A 56 -8.77 -5.76 0.77
C VAL A 56 -9.14 -7.21 1.11
N ARG A 57 -9.79 -7.92 0.18
CA ARG A 57 -10.11 -9.34 0.37
C ARG A 57 -8.85 -10.21 0.49
N TRP A 58 -7.82 -9.94 -0.33
CA TRP A 58 -6.55 -10.65 -0.25
C TRP A 58 -5.86 -10.39 1.09
N ALA A 59 -5.78 -9.15 1.53
CA ALA A 59 -5.14 -8.75 2.78
C ALA A 59 -5.81 -9.41 3.99
N ASN A 60 -7.15 -9.43 4.01
CA ASN A 60 -7.92 -10.10 5.07
C ASN A 60 -7.62 -11.61 5.12
N ARG A 61 -7.54 -12.29 3.97
CA ARG A 61 -7.22 -13.73 3.91
C ARG A 61 -5.80 -14.06 4.39
N HIS A 62 -4.86 -13.14 4.21
CA HIS A 62 -3.44 -13.35 4.52
C HIS A 62 -3.00 -12.66 5.81
N ALA A 63 -3.94 -12.09 6.59
CA ALA A 63 -3.67 -11.31 7.79
C ALA A 63 -2.64 -10.18 7.58
N VAL A 64 -2.71 -9.51 6.42
CA VAL A 64 -1.86 -8.36 6.11
C VAL A 64 -2.60 -7.09 6.47
N ALA A 65 -2.03 -6.30 7.37
CA ALA A 65 -2.57 -4.97 7.70
C ALA A 65 -2.46 -4.04 6.49
N ILE A 66 -3.44 -3.15 6.33
CA ILE A 66 -3.46 -2.14 5.27
C ILE A 66 -3.31 -0.75 5.89
N VAL A 67 -2.46 0.07 5.29
CA VAL A 67 -2.40 1.52 5.55
C VAL A 67 -2.95 2.26 4.33
N PRO A 68 -4.14 2.88 4.42
CA PRO A 68 -4.67 3.72 3.35
C PRO A 68 -3.79 4.97 3.15
N SER A 69 -3.44 5.28 1.91
CA SER A 69 -2.59 6.42 1.56
C SER A 69 -3.22 7.31 0.50
N GLY A 70 -3.55 8.55 0.89
CA GLY A 70 -3.82 9.67 -0.03
C GLY A 70 -2.55 10.48 -0.32
N GLY A 71 -2.61 11.80 -0.09
CA GLY A 71 -1.46 12.71 -0.28
C GLY A 71 -0.36 12.64 0.79
N ARG A 72 -0.53 11.82 1.84
CA ARG A 72 0.44 11.62 2.94
C ARG A 72 0.84 12.89 3.69
N THR A 73 0.01 13.94 3.68
CA THR A 73 0.27 15.22 4.35
C THR A 73 -0.20 15.27 5.81
N GLY A 74 -0.74 14.17 6.33
CA GLY A 74 -1.23 14.09 7.70
C GLY A 74 -0.13 14.28 8.74
N LEU A 75 -0.50 14.85 9.89
CA LEU A 75 0.40 15.14 11.02
C LEU A 75 0.08 14.30 12.26
N SER A 76 -0.74 13.26 12.10
CA SER A 76 -1.19 12.37 13.19
C SER A 76 -0.72 10.92 13.02
N GLY A 77 0.06 10.60 12.00
CA GLY A 77 0.59 9.26 11.76
C GLY A 77 -0.36 8.33 11.00
N GLY A 78 -1.46 8.86 10.45
CA GLY A 78 -2.54 8.06 9.86
C GLY A 78 -2.18 7.35 8.55
N ALA A 79 -1.07 7.75 7.90
CA ALA A 79 -0.58 7.12 6.67
C ALA A 79 0.85 6.58 6.83
N VAL A 80 1.23 6.19 8.04
CA VAL A 80 2.54 5.57 8.34
C VAL A 80 2.43 4.05 8.27
N ALA A 81 3.33 3.41 7.52
CA ALA A 81 3.49 1.96 7.45
C ALA A 81 4.89 1.56 7.93
N ALA A 82 4.99 1.13 9.18
CA ALA A 82 6.25 0.88 9.88
C ALA A 82 6.44 -0.58 10.32
N ASN A 83 5.45 -1.45 10.08
CA ASN A 83 5.38 -2.81 10.65
C ASN A 83 4.99 -3.87 9.61
N GLY A 84 5.40 -3.70 8.35
CA GLY A 84 5.10 -4.65 7.28
C GLY A 84 3.68 -4.56 6.73
N GLU A 85 3.00 -3.43 6.92
CA GLU A 85 1.69 -3.17 6.33
C GLU A 85 1.78 -3.01 4.81
N LEU A 86 0.71 -3.36 4.09
CA LEU A 86 0.55 -3.03 2.68
C LEU A 86 0.02 -1.59 2.58
N VAL A 87 0.77 -0.70 1.91
CA VAL A 87 0.27 0.64 1.62
C VAL A 87 -0.71 0.55 0.45
N LEU A 88 -1.94 1.05 0.65
CA LEU A 88 -2.96 1.15 -0.39
C LEU A 88 -3.03 2.60 -0.88
N SER A 89 -2.31 2.91 -1.95
CA SER A 89 -2.22 4.26 -2.50
C SER A 89 -3.38 4.56 -3.44
N MET A 90 -4.15 5.60 -3.13
CA MET A 90 -5.30 6.02 -3.94
C MET A 90 -4.91 6.96 -5.11
N GLU A 91 -3.62 7.21 -5.34
CA GLU A 91 -3.15 8.26 -6.26
C GLU A 91 -3.58 8.07 -7.73
N ARG A 92 -3.86 6.83 -8.16
CA ARG A 92 -4.36 6.52 -9.50
C ARG A 92 -5.89 6.64 -9.63
N MET A 93 -6.63 6.73 -8.52
CA MET A 93 -8.08 6.88 -8.48
C MET A 93 -8.47 8.36 -8.30
N ASN A 94 -8.10 9.20 -9.28
CA ASN A 94 -8.19 10.66 -9.21
C ASN A 94 -9.20 11.30 -10.19
N LYS A 95 -10.12 10.50 -10.74
CA LYS A 95 -11.16 10.99 -11.67
C LYS A 95 -12.23 11.77 -10.91
N VAL A 96 -12.66 12.88 -11.48
CA VAL A 96 -13.89 13.59 -11.09
C VAL A 96 -15.04 13.00 -11.89
N VAL A 97 -16.13 12.60 -11.22
CA VAL A 97 -17.31 11.95 -11.81
C VAL A 97 -18.52 12.88 -11.84
#